data_AF-A0A7H8ITD6-F1
#
_entry.id   AF-A0A7H8ITD6-F1
#
_cell.length_a   1.000
_cell.length_b   1.000
_cell.length_c   1.000
_cell.angle_alpha   90.00
_cell.angle_beta   90.00
_cell.angle_gamma   90.00
#
_symmetry.space_group_name_H-M   'P 1'
#
loop_
_entity.id
_entity.type
_entity.pdbx_description
1 polymer ?
#
loop_
_entity_poly.entity_id
_entity_poly.type
_entity_poly.pdbx_seq_one_letter_code
_entity_poly.pdbx_strand_id
1 'polypeptide(L)'
;MATITSLVDTTTGTNQGKAGDTLQINGTALGTTTKVNFGTKTITTGLTVTATQVTCTIPSGLCAGQVSVSVTSSTNVTSNALPFFLIAEPATTGVSATCGPAAGGTSVTLFGNNFLTGTGVTVGGTAVTPTPTFSSNSQVTFATPAHTMVNPCIDTVNVVVTTAGGSSTPVSNTVQFSYYTAPAITSVVPATGTQGDSITVNGTCLVDVQSVEFDDGTNTVAADFTSLGNTQLVAIVPAGLTPGAGTITVTTCGGPSNAQAFTIT
;
A
#
# COMPACT_ATOMS: atom_id res chain seq x y z
N MET A 1 -49.66 5.99 -6.46
CA MET A 1 -48.56 6.19 -5.48
C MET A 1 -47.27 5.75 -6.14
N ALA A 2 -46.14 6.39 -5.85
CA ALA A 2 -44.86 5.97 -6.37
C ALA A 2 -44.54 4.54 -5.89
N THR A 3 -44.15 3.66 -6.82
CA THR A 3 -43.74 2.29 -6.51
C THR A 3 -42.39 2.03 -7.16
N ILE A 4 -41.38 1.71 -6.35
CA ILE A 4 -40.06 1.30 -6.82
C ILE A 4 -40.08 -0.20 -7.12
N THR A 5 -39.60 -0.59 -8.30
CA THR A 5 -39.54 -1.98 -8.77
C THR A 5 -38.12 -2.53 -8.83
N SER A 6 -37.10 -1.69 -9.04
CA SER A 6 -35.70 -2.11 -8.95
C SER A 6 -34.75 -0.95 -8.66
N LEU A 7 -33.58 -1.31 -8.12
CA LEU A 7 -32.45 -0.43 -7.84
C LEU A 7 -31.23 -0.99 -8.57
N VAL A 8 -30.57 -0.15 -9.37
CA VAL A 8 -29.42 -0.55 -10.19
C VAL A 8 -28.35 0.51 -10.08
N ASP A 9 -27.18 0.16 -9.57
CA ASP A 9 -25.97 0.94 -9.81
C ASP A 9 -25.60 0.81 -11.28
N THR A 10 -25.62 1.91 -12.02
CA THR A 10 -25.36 1.89 -13.47
C THR A 10 -23.90 1.61 -13.80
N THR A 11 -22.98 1.76 -12.83
CA THR A 11 -21.56 1.43 -13.00
C THR A 11 -21.37 -0.09 -13.01
N THR A 12 -22.05 -0.81 -12.12
CA THR A 12 -21.88 -2.27 -11.94
C THR A 12 -22.97 -3.10 -12.61
N GLY A 13 -24.13 -2.51 -12.92
CA GLY A 13 -25.32 -3.22 -13.36
C GLY A 13 -25.99 -4.07 -12.27
N THR A 14 -25.63 -3.88 -11.01
CA THR A 14 -26.13 -4.66 -9.86
C THR A 14 -26.96 -3.83 -8.89
N ASN A 15 -27.58 -4.46 -7.90
CA ASN A 15 -28.23 -3.76 -6.78
C ASN A 15 -27.24 -3.43 -5.64
N GLN A 16 -25.96 -3.25 -5.97
CA GLN A 16 -24.89 -2.92 -5.04
C GLN A 16 -23.98 -1.86 -5.66
N GLY A 17 -23.37 -1.01 -4.83
CA GLY A 17 -22.48 0.05 -5.29
C GLY A 17 -21.79 0.78 -4.15
N LYS A 18 -20.93 1.74 -4.47
CA LYS A 18 -20.20 2.57 -3.49
C LYS A 18 -20.61 4.03 -3.61
N ALA A 19 -20.14 4.86 -2.68
CA ALA A 19 -20.31 6.30 -2.76
C ALA A 19 -19.73 6.85 -4.08
N GLY A 20 -20.43 7.81 -4.68
CA GLY A 20 -20.06 8.42 -5.96
C GLY A 20 -20.60 7.69 -7.20
N ASP A 21 -21.02 6.43 -7.10
CA ASP A 21 -21.67 5.74 -8.21
C ASP A 21 -23.07 6.33 -8.50
N THR A 22 -23.59 6.07 -9.69
CA THR A 22 -24.93 6.52 -10.09
C THR A 22 -25.96 5.42 -9.82
N LEU A 23 -26.90 5.70 -8.91
CA LEU A 23 -28.03 4.83 -8.66
C LEU A 23 -29.20 5.19 -9.58
N GLN A 24 -29.67 4.20 -10.33
CA GLN A 24 -30.92 4.22 -11.08
C GLN A 24 -32.02 3.50 -10.29
N ILE A 25 -33.12 4.23 -10.05
CA ILE A 25 -34.31 3.78 -9.34
C ILE A 25 -35.42 3.64 -10.38
N ASN A 26 -35.85 2.41 -10.66
CA ASN A 26 -36.92 2.14 -11.62
C ASN A 26 -38.24 1.92 -10.90
N GLY A 27 -39.34 2.32 -11.53
CA GLY A 27 -40.66 2.18 -10.92
C GLY A 27 -41.80 2.77 -11.73
N THR A 28 -42.88 3.06 -11.03
CA THR A 28 -44.07 3.73 -11.59
C THR A 28 -44.43 4.96 -10.76
N ALA A 29 -45.03 5.95 -11.41
CA ALA A 29 -45.47 7.20 -10.80
C ALA A 29 -44.36 7.97 -10.04
N LEU A 30 -43.13 7.96 -10.58
CA LEU A 30 -41.95 8.60 -9.96
C LEU A 30 -41.78 10.08 -10.33
N GLY A 31 -42.58 10.61 -11.27
CA GLY A 31 -42.36 11.91 -11.91
C GLY A 31 -42.40 13.14 -10.99
N THR A 32 -42.88 13.00 -9.77
CA THR A 32 -42.93 14.08 -8.76
C THR A 32 -41.92 13.87 -7.62
N THR A 33 -40.96 12.95 -7.78
CA THR A 33 -39.92 12.68 -6.77
C THR A 33 -39.08 13.93 -6.53
N THR A 34 -38.91 14.30 -5.26
CA THR A 34 -38.04 15.42 -4.85
C THR A 34 -36.95 14.99 -3.89
N LYS A 35 -37.05 13.79 -3.31
CA LYS A 35 -36.07 13.22 -2.39
C LYS A 35 -35.83 11.75 -2.69
N VAL A 36 -34.57 11.34 -2.58
CA VAL A 36 -34.18 9.93 -2.50
C VAL A 36 -33.65 9.70 -1.09
N ASN A 37 -34.20 8.72 -0.37
CA ASN A 37 -33.78 8.40 0.99
C ASN A 37 -32.99 7.10 0.99
N PHE A 38 -31.78 7.14 1.54
CA PHE A 38 -30.90 6.01 1.84
C PHE A 38 -30.88 5.81 3.36
N GLY A 39 -31.81 5.02 3.89
CA GLY A 39 -31.98 4.88 5.34
C GLY A 39 -32.26 6.24 5.98
N THR A 40 -31.32 6.73 6.80
CA THR A 40 -31.42 8.03 7.49
C THR A 40 -30.84 9.21 6.70
N LYS A 41 -30.14 8.96 5.58
CA LYS A 41 -29.61 10.01 4.70
C LYS A 41 -30.60 10.32 3.58
N THR A 42 -30.76 11.61 3.27
CA THR A 42 -31.65 12.08 2.20
C THR A 42 -30.87 12.90 1.18
N ILE A 43 -31.12 12.64 -0.08
CA ILE A 43 -30.61 13.40 -1.23
C ILE A 43 -31.74 14.27 -1.76
N THR A 44 -31.47 15.57 -1.93
CA THR A 44 -32.44 16.56 -2.41
C THR A 44 -31.98 17.30 -3.67
N THR A 45 -30.76 17.04 -4.15
CA THR A 45 -30.12 17.73 -5.28
C THR A 45 -29.53 16.72 -6.25
N GLY A 46 -29.37 17.10 -7.52
CA GLY A 46 -28.76 16.23 -8.53
C GLY A 46 -29.64 15.02 -8.91
N LEU A 47 -30.96 15.13 -8.71
CA LEU A 47 -31.92 14.12 -9.15
C LEU A 47 -32.29 14.35 -10.62
N THR A 48 -32.24 13.31 -11.43
CA THR A 48 -32.91 13.30 -12.74
C THR A 48 -34.16 12.46 -12.62
N VAL A 49 -35.33 13.03 -12.94
CA VAL A 49 -36.63 12.42 -12.63
C VAL A 49 -37.48 12.30 -13.89
N THR A 50 -38.05 11.11 -14.09
CA THR A 50 -39.08 10.83 -15.10
C THR A 50 -40.25 10.09 -14.44
N ALA A 51 -41.30 9.78 -15.20
CA ALA A 51 -42.45 9.04 -14.68
C ALA A 51 -42.09 7.62 -14.19
N THR A 52 -41.01 7.01 -14.71
CA THR A 52 -40.64 5.61 -14.47
C THR A 52 -39.22 5.41 -13.96
N GLN A 53 -38.42 6.48 -13.85
CA GLN A 53 -37.03 6.41 -13.44
C GLN A 53 -36.61 7.64 -12.64
N VAL A 54 -35.82 7.43 -11.60
CA VAL A 54 -35.05 8.48 -10.90
C VAL A 54 -33.59 8.09 -10.90
N THR A 55 -32.68 8.99 -11.24
CA THR A 55 -31.24 8.79 -11.04
C THR A 55 -30.69 9.77 -10.02
N CYS A 56 -29.73 9.32 -9.22
CA CYS A 56 -29.02 10.12 -8.23
C CYS A 56 -27.62 9.55 -7.99
N THR A 57 -26.71 10.38 -7.45
CA THR A 57 -25.39 9.90 -7.01
C THR A 57 -25.49 9.31 -5.61
N ILE A 58 -24.91 8.13 -5.39
CA ILE A 58 -24.86 7.49 -4.06
C ILE A 58 -24.01 8.39 -3.13
N PRO A 59 -24.56 8.84 -1.98
CA PRO A 59 -23.90 9.84 -1.16
C PRO A 59 -22.79 9.22 -0.30
N SER A 60 -21.79 10.02 0.04
CA SER A 60 -20.73 9.62 0.97
C SER A 60 -21.24 9.58 2.42
N GLY A 61 -20.46 8.92 3.29
CA GLY A 61 -20.75 8.83 4.74
C GLY A 61 -21.92 7.91 5.09
N LEU A 62 -22.31 7.01 4.20
CA LEU A 62 -23.19 5.89 4.53
C LEU A 62 -22.36 4.76 5.16
N CYS A 63 -22.96 4.01 6.10
CA CYS A 63 -22.35 2.78 6.60
C CYS A 63 -22.42 1.69 5.53
N ALA A 64 -21.39 0.83 5.48
CA ALA A 64 -21.39 -0.34 4.61
C ALA A 64 -22.53 -1.31 4.96
N GLY A 65 -22.99 -2.07 3.97
CA GLY A 65 -24.02 -3.07 4.12
C GLY A 65 -25.35 -2.67 3.50
N GLN A 66 -26.41 -3.40 3.86
CA GLN A 66 -27.73 -3.20 3.29
C GLN A 66 -28.37 -1.91 3.81
N VAL A 67 -28.81 -1.05 2.89
CA VAL A 67 -29.59 0.15 3.16
C VAL A 67 -30.93 0.06 2.45
N SER A 68 -31.99 0.56 3.09
CA SER A 68 -33.30 0.72 2.45
C SER A 68 -33.32 2.00 1.64
N VAL A 69 -33.63 1.89 0.34
CA VAL A 69 -33.80 3.05 -0.55
C VAL A 69 -35.27 3.27 -0.84
N SER A 70 -35.72 4.51 -0.68
CA SER A 70 -37.08 4.95 -1.03
C SER A 70 -37.05 6.31 -1.69
N VAL A 71 -38.17 6.72 -2.30
CA VAL A 71 -38.34 8.08 -2.84
C VAL A 71 -39.49 8.79 -2.14
N THR A 72 -39.40 10.11 -2.03
CA THR A 72 -40.47 10.97 -1.52
C THR A 72 -40.90 11.97 -2.58
N SER A 73 -42.21 12.04 -2.83
CA SER A 73 -42.81 12.99 -3.78
C SER A 73 -42.79 14.43 -3.25
N SER A 74 -43.07 15.40 -4.12
CA SER A 74 -43.29 16.80 -3.76
C SER A 74 -44.44 17.02 -2.76
N THR A 75 -45.35 16.05 -2.64
CA THR A 75 -46.45 16.03 -1.65
C THR A 75 -46.08 15.31 -0.35
N ASN A 76 -44.80 15.02 -0.13
CA ASN A 76 -44.26 14.30 1.05
C ASN A 76 -44.81 12.88 1.23
N VAL A 77 -45.26 12.22 0.16
CA VAL A 77 -45.65 10.80 0.19
C VAL A 77 -44.43 9.95 -0.15
N THR A 78 -44.12 8.98 0.70
CA THR A 78 -42.97 8.07 0.52
C THR A 78 -43.42 6.77 -0.16
N SER A 79 -42.60 6.25 -1.08
CA SER A 79 -42.83 4.97 -1.78
C SER A 79 -42.62 3.76 -0.86
N ASN A 80 -42.77 2.55 -1.42
CA ASN A 80 -42.12 1.37 -0.85
C ASN A 80 -40.59 1.55 -0.82
N ALA A 81 -39.91 0.76 0.01
CA ALA A 81 -38.46 0.71 0.05
C ALA A 81 -37.95 -0.60 -0.55
N LEU A 82 -36.82 -0.54 -1.26
CA LEU A 82 -36.08 -1.71 -1.72
C LEU A 82 -34.68 -1.72 -1.09
N PRO A 83 -34.10 -2.90 -0.83
CA PRO A 83 -32.75 -3.00 -0.32
C PRO A 83 -31.71 -2.71 -1.41
N PHE A 84 -30.67 -1.96 -1.04
CA PHE A 84 -29.47 -1.73 -1.83
C PHE A 84 -28.25 -2.03 -0.97
N PHE A 85 -27.22 -2.66 -1.52
CA PHE A 85 -26.02 -3.00 -0.74
C PHE A 85 -24.90 -1.98 -0.99
N LEU A 86 -24.45 -1.31 0.06
CA LEU A 86 -23.34 -0.36 0.00
C LEU A 86 -22.02 -1.07 0.29
N ILE A 87 -21.08 -0.94 -0.65
CA ILE A 87 -19.74 -1.48 -0.52
C ILE A 87 -18.83 -0.36 0.00
N ALA A 88 -18.16 -0.60 1.12
CA ALA A 88 -17.22 0.37 1.68
C ALA A 88 -15.89 0.40 0.91
N GLU A 89 -15.31 1.60 0.82
CA GLU A 89 -13.93 1.78 0.38
C GLU A 89 -12.98 0.98 1.28
N PRO A 90 -11.95 0.32 0.70
CA PRO A 90 -10.90 -0.30 1.48
C PRO A 90 -10.09 0.77 2.21
N ALA A 91 -9.73 0.50 3.46
CA ALA A 91 -8.85 1.37 4.23
C ALA A 91 -7.55 0.61 4.53
N THR A 92 -6.40 1.25 4.32
CA THR A 92 -5.09 0.70 4.64
C THR A 92 -4.55 1.34 5.92
N THR A 93 -3.91 0.56 6.79
CA THR A 93 -3.43 1.01 8.10
C THR A 93 -1.92 0.88 8.26
N GLY A 94 -1.30 -0.07 7.57
CA GLY A 94 0.16 -0.19 7.57
C GLY A 94 0.69 -1.34 6.72
N VAL A 95 2.01 -1.43 6.59
CA VAL A 95 2.73 -2.53 5.94
C VAL A 95 3.69 -3.21 6.91
N SER A 96 3.91 -4.52 6.77
CA SER A 96 4.84 -5.29 7.62
C SER A 96 6.31 -5.01 7.33
N ALA A 97 6.61 -4.57 6.12
CA ALA A 97 7.94 -4.14 5.70
C ALA A 97 7.81 -2.82 4.93
N THR A 98 8.63 -1.84 5.30
CA THR A 98 8.59 -0.47 4.77
C THR A 98 9.64 -0.21 3.71
N CYS A 99 10.56 -1.15 3.48
CA CYS A 99 11.64 -1.02 2.52
C CYS A 99 12.08 -2.35 1.91
N GLY A 100 12.79 -2.29 0.79
CA GLY A 100 13.45 -3.44 0.18
C GLY A 100 14.16 -3.11 -1.13
N PRO A 101 14.75 -4.11 -1.81
CA PRO A 101 15.54 -3.90 -3.02
C PRO A 101 14.70 -3.41 -4.19
N ALA A 102 15.27 -2.53 -5.03
CA ALA A 102 14.69 -2.10 -6.30
C ALA A 102 14.38 -3.26 -7.26
N ALA A 103 15.08 -4.40 -7.11
CA ALA A 103 14.80 -5.63 -7.86
C ALA A 103 13.44 -6.28 -7.50
N GLY A 104 12.79 -5.85 -6.40
CA GLY A 104 11.57 -6.45 -5.89
C GLY A 104 11.80 -7.72 -5.08
N GLY A 105 10.72 -8.46 -4.83
CA GLY A 105 10.73 -9.75 -4.13
C GLY A 105 10.57 -9.67 -2.61
N THR A 106 10.49 -8.46 -2.02
CA THR A 106 10.23 -8.30 -0.59
C THR A 106 8.81 -8.76 -0.27
N SER A 107 8.67 -9.70 0.68
CA SER A 107 7.35 -10.10 1.18
C SER A 107 6.78 -9.01 2.08
N VAL A 108 5.62 -8.48 1.70
CA VAL A 108 4.93 -7.41 2.42
C VAL A 108 3.52 -7.87 2.73
N THR A 109 3.13 -7.81 4.01
CA THR A 109 1.74 -7.88 4.44
C THR A 109 1.23 -6.46 4.62
N LEU A 110 0.20 -6.12 3.84
CA LEU A 110 -0.55 -4.89 4.01
C LEU A 110 -1.72 -5.16 4.95
N PHE A 111 -1.89 -4.29 5.94
CA PHE A 111 -2.95 -4.30 6.93
C PHE A 111 -4.00 -3.25 6.61
N GLY A 112 -5.25 -3.54 6.98
CA GLY A 112 -6.36 -2.63 6.71
C GLY A 112 -7.72 -3.19 7.08
N ASN A 113 -8.74 -2.67 6.40
CA ASN A 113 -10.14 -3.09 6.53
C ASN A 113 -10.80 -3.09 5.15
N ASN A 114 -11.90 -3.85 5.04
CA ASN A 114 -12.72 -3.96 3.82
C ASN A 114 -11.95 -4.44 2.59
N PHE A 115 -10.95 -5.32 2.75
CA PHE A 115 -10.26 -6.00 1.64
C PHE A 115 -11.11 -7.12 1.01
N LEU A 116 -12.44 -7.03 1.14
CA LEU A 116 -13.43 -7.97 0.61
C LEU A 116 -13.20 -8.18 -0.88
N THR A 117 -13.12 -9.45 -1.32
CA THR A 117 -12.84 -9.89 -2.71
C THR A 117 -12.09 -8.81 -3.49
N GLY A 118 -10.92 -8.42 -2.97
CA GLY A 118 -10.12 -7.38 -3.56
C GLY A 118 -9.73 -7.78 -4.97
N THR A 119 -9.83 -6.83 -5.90
CA THR A 119 -9.53 -7.06 -7.31
C THR A 119 -8.05 -6.86 -7.61
N GLY A 120 -7.30 -6.18 -6.72
CA GLY A 120 -5.85 -6.08 -6.85
C GLY A 120 -5.17 -5.25 -5.78
N VAL A 121 -3.86 -5.39 -5.71
CA VAL A 121 -2.96 -4.52 -4.96
C VAL A 121 -1.97 -3.91 -5.95
N THR A 122 -1.60 -2.65 -5.75
CA THR A 122 -0.53 -1.99 -6.49
C THR A 122 0.51 -1.41 -5.54
N VAL A 123 1.76 -1.42 -5.98
CA VAL A 123 2.90 -0.81 -5.29
C VAL A 123 3.51 0.20 -6.27
N GLY A 124 3.38 1.50 -5.99
CA GLY A 124 3.79 2.54 -6.93
C GLY A 124 3.05 2.52 -8.26
N GLY A 125 1.82 2.01 -8.27
CA GLY A 125 1.02 1.82 -9.49
C GLY A 125 1.28 0.51 -10.23
N THR A 126 2.35 -0.23 -9.89
CA THR A 126 2.60 -1.56 -10.47
C THR A 126 1.76 -2.61 -9.76
N ALA A 127 0.97 -3.38 -10.51
CA ALA A 127 0.13 -4.43 -9.97
C ALA A 127 0.95 -5.60 -9.41
N VAL A 128 0.50 -6.16 -8.29
CA VAL A 128 1.06 -7.35 -7.67
C VAL A 128 -0.01 -8.41 -7.48
N THR A 129 0.43 -9.67 -7.37
CA THR A 129 -0.44 -10.80 -7.08
C THR A 129 -0.41 -11.13 -5.58
N PRO A 130 -1.53 -10.95 -4.86
CA PRO A 130 -1.67 -11.42 -3.49
C PRO A 130 -1.47 -12.92 -3.35
N THR A 131 -0.74 -13.34 -2.31
CA THR A 131 -0.46 -14.75 -2.01
C THR A 131 -0.59 -15.00 -0.50
N PRO A 132 -1.62 -15.75 -0.03
CA PRO A 132 -2.77 -16.25 -0.79
C PRO A 132 -3.73 -15.14 -1.20
N THR A 133 -4.54 -15.37 -2.24
CA THR A 133 -5.51 -14.40 -2.77
C THR A 133 -6.53 -14.00 -1.70
N PHE A 134 -6.47 -12.75 -1.23
CA PHE A 134 -7.47 -12.07 -0.37
C PHE A 134 -8.22 -13.00 0.63
N SER A 135 -7.46 -13.82 1.37
CA SER A 135 -8.03 -14.78 2.33
C SER A 135 -8.55 -14.12 3.62
N SER A 136 -8.30 -12.81 3.78
CA SER A 136 -8.73 -11.99 4.91
C SER A 136 -9.30 -10.65 4.44
N ASN A 137 -10.25 -10.11 5.18
CA ASN A 137 -10.81 -8.77 4.97
C ASN A 137 -9.94 -7.64 5.56
N SER A 138 -8.88 -7.98 6.29
CA SER A 138 -8.04 -7.04 7.04
C SER A 138 -6.55 -7.13 6.74
N GLN A 139 -6.12 -8.13 5.97
CA GLN A 139 -4.73 -8.25 5.58
C GLN A 139 -4.57 -8.94 4.23
N VAL A 140 -3.52 -8.57 3.52
CA VAL A 140 -3.15 -9.19 2.25
C VAL A 140 -1.62 -9.21 2.13
N THR A 141 -1.06 -10.37 1.78
CA THR A 141 0.38 -10.52 1.58
C THR A 141 0.70 -10.59 0.10
N PHE A 142 1.79 -9.95 -0.33
CA PHE A 142 2.29 -9.97 -1.70
C PHE A 142 3.82 -9.85 -1.71
N ALA A 143 4.43 -10.14 -2.85
CA ALA A 143 5.83 -9.79 -3.10
C ALA A 143 5.89 -8.45 -3.85
N THR A 144 6.81 -7.57 -3.47
CA THR A 144 7.02 -6.31 -4.19
C THR A 144 7.49 -6.57 -5.62
N PRO A 145 7.00 -5.80 -6.61
CA PRO A 145 7.47 -5.89 -7.98
C PRO A 145 8.86 -5.25 -8.09
N ALA A 146 9.55 -5.52 -9.20
CA ALA A 146 10.71 -4.71 -9.55
C ALA A 146 10.28 -3.26 -9.80
N HIS A 147 11.12 -2.31 -9.39
CA HIS A 147 10.88 -0.88 -9.49
C HIS A 147 12.02 -0.21 -10.25
N THR A 148 11.67 0.63 -11.23
CA THR A 148 12.65 1.43 -11.97
C THR A 148 12.96 2.69 -11.17
N MET A 149 14.17 2.78 -10.65
CA MET A 149 14.60 3.90 -9.80
C MET A 149 14.62 5.22 -10.57
N VAL A 150 14.01 6.26 -9.99
CA VAL A 150 14.03 7.65 -10.43
C VAL A 150 15.11 8.43 -9.67
N ASN A 151 15.24 8.19 -8.36
CA ASN A 151 16.34 8.71 -7.55
C ASN A 151 17.45 7.66 -7.43
N PRO A 152 18.71 8.07 -7.23
CA PRO A 152 19.86 7.15 -7.30
C PRO A 152 19.86 6.06 -6.23
N CYS A 153 19.30 6.33 -5.03
CA CYS A 153 19.39 5.41 -3.90
C CYS A 153 18.03 5.00 -3.30
N ILE A 154 17.04 5.89 -3.27
CA ILE A 154 15.76 5.63 -2.59
C ILE A 154 14.59 6.21 -3.38
N ASP A 155 13.58 5.39 -3.66
CA ASP A 155 12.28 5.82 -4.15
C ASP A 155 11.17 5.34 -3.21
N THR A 156 10.35 6.27 -2.71
CA THR A 156 9.20 5.92 -1.87
C THR A 156 7.91 5.94 -2.68
N VAL A 157 7.14 4.86 -2.59
CA VAL A 157 5.87 4.71 -3.30
C VAL A 157 4.73 4.30 -2.38
N ASN A 158 3.50 4.61 -2.77
CA ASN A 158 2.31 4.19 -2.04
C ASN A 158 1.95 2.74 -2.35
N VAL A 159 1.40 2.04 -1.36
CA VAL A 159 0.73 0.74 -1.54
C VAL A 159 -0.78 0.97 -1.51
N VAL A 160 -1.48 0.50 -2.55
CA VAL A 160 -2.92 0.72 -2.73
C VAL A 160 -3.64 -0.60 -2.93
N VAL A 161 -4.74 -0.81 -2.21
CA VAL A 161 -5.69 -1.90 -2.45
C VAL A 161 -6.88 -1.36 -3.23
N THR A 162 -7.33 -2.12 -4.22
CA THR A 162 -8.56 -1.86 -4.94
C THR A 162 -9.54 -3.01 -4.72
N THR A 163 -10.78 -2.65 -4.39
CA THR A 163 -11.92 -3.57 -4.29
C THR A 163 -13.09 -3.01 -5.10
N ALA A 164 -14.21 -3.72 -5.12
CA ALA A 164 -15.46 -3.19 -5.67
C ALA A 164 -15.93 -1.90 -4.97
N GLY A 165 -15.51 -1.69 -3.71
CA GLY A 165 -15.78 -0.49 -2.93
C GLY A 165 -14.92 0.73 -3.31
N GLY A 166 -13.98 0.57 -4.23
CA GLY A 166 -13.07 1.62 -4.67
C GLY A 166 -11.61 1.29 -4.36
N SER A 167 -10.74 2.29 -4.48
CA SER A 167 -9.34 2.19 -4.11
C SER A 167 -9.10 2.82 -2.75
N SER A 168 -8.19 2.24 -1.98
CA SER A 168 -7.80 2.80 -0.69
C SER A 168 -7.09 4.12 -0.91
N THR A 169 -7.50 5.14 -0.16
CA THR A 169 -6.76 6.39 -0.06
C THR A 169 -5.63 6.25 0.96
N PRO A 170 -4.34 6.40 0.57
CA PRO A 170 -3.24 6.37 1.54
C PRO A 170 -3.39 7.54 2.51
N VAL A 171 -3.78 7.24 3.74
CA VAL A 171 -4.06 8.25 4.79
C VAL A 171 -2.81 8.67 5.57
N SER A 172 -1.68 8.01 5.36
CA SER A 172 -0.42 8.22 6.09
C SER A 172 0.80 7.68 5.35
N ASN A 173 1.98 8.05 5.83
CA ASN A 173 3.26 7.45 5.43
C ASN A 173 3.42 5.98 5.87
N THR A 174 2.55 5.45 6.74
CA THR A 174 2.64 4.07 7.24
C THR A 174 2.25 3.02 6.20
N VAL A 175 1.70 3.45 5.07
CA VAL A 175 1.29 2.59 3.93
C VAL A 175 2.16 2.82 2.69
N GLN A 176 3.39 3.28 2.91
CA GLN A 176 4.40 3.47 1.87
C GLN A 176 5.46 2.36 1.92
N PHE A 177 6.02 2.07 0.76
CA PHE A 177 7.16 1.17 0.59
C PHE A 177 8.29 1.93 -0.11
N SER A 178 9.50 1.82 0.42
CA SER A 178 10.68 2.46 -0.15
C SER A 178 11.58 1.44 -0.84
N TYR A 179 11.80 1.63 -2.13
CA TYR A 179 12.77 0.86 -2.91
C TYR A 179 14.16 1.45 -2.74
N TYR A 180 15.12 0.58 -2.48
CA TYR A 180 16.52 0.93 -2.30
C TYR A 180 17.36 0.30 -3.40
N THR A 181 18.27 1.10 -3.96
CA THR A 181 19.38 0.58 -4.76
C THR A 181 20.32 -0.19 -3.84
N ALA A 182 20.84 -1.33 -4.29
CA ALA A 182 21.86 -2.05 -3.54
C ALA A 182 23.08 -1.13 -3.29
N PRO A 183 23.64 -1.13 -2.06
CA PRO A 183 24.81 -0.34 -1.75
C PRO A 183 26.02 -0.86 -2.54
N ALA A 184 27.04 -0.01 -2.72
CA ALA A 184 28.32 -0.47 -3.26
C ALA A 184 29.47 0.16 -2.46
N ILE A 185 30.45 -0.66 -2.08
CA ILE A 185 31.68 -0.20 -1.44
C ILE A 185 32.69 0.07 -2.56
N THR A 186 33.27 1.27 -2.54
CA THR A 186 34.30 1.71 -3.50
C THR A 186 35.71 1.64 -2.92
N SER A 187 35.87 1.86 -1.62
CA SER A 187 37.16 1.70 -0.93
C SER A 187 37.00 1.58 0.58
N VAL A 188 38.01 0.99 1.21
CA VAL A 188 38.16 0.89 2.66
C VAL A 188 39.53 1.42 3.08
N VAL A 189 39.58 2.31 4.07
CA VAL A 189 40.80 3.01 4.48
C VAL A 189 40.88 3.08 6.01
N PRO A 190 41.89 2.46 6.64
CA PRO A 190 42.89 1.56 6.04
C PRO A 190 42.28 0.27 5.45
N ALA A 191 42.97 -0.37 4.50
CA ALA A 191 42.54 -1.65 3.92
C ALA A 191 42.97 -2.88 4.74
N THR A 192 43.58 -2.64 5.90
CA THR A 192 44.07 -3.64 6.83
C THR A 192 43.84 -3.16 8.26
N GLY A 193 43.64 -4.07 9.21
CA GLY A 193 43.50 -3.67 10.62
C GLY A 193 43.38 -4.84 11.57
N THR A 194 43.68 -4.54 12.83
CA THR A 194 43.50 -5.41 14.00
C THR A 194 42.17 -5.09 14.70
N GLN A 195 41.75 -5.96 15.62
CA GLN A 195 40.56 -5.72 16.45
C GLN A 195 40.58 -4.32 17.09
N GLY A 196 39.48 -3.59 16.94
CA GLY A 196 39.30 -2.25 17.51
C GLY A 196 39.76 -1.09 16.62
N ASP A 197 40.41 -1.37 15.49
CA ASP A 197 40.80 -0.33 14.54
C ASP A 197 39.58 0.29 13.85
N SER A 198 39.63 1.61 13.64
CA SER A 198 38.61 2.36 12.91
C SER A 198 38.90 2.37 11.41
N ILE A 199 37.97 1.87 10.61
CA ILE A 199 38.05 1.77 9.15
C ILE A 199 37.01 2.68 8.52
N THR A 200 37.45 3.60 7.66
CA THR A 200 36.55 4.40 6.83
C THR A 200 36.14 3.60 5.61
N VAL A 201 34.84 3.39 5.43
CA VAL A 201 34.25 2.71 4.27
C VAL A 201 33.61 3.78 3.37
N ASN A 202 34.12 3.92 2.16
CA ASN A 202 33.55 4.79 1.13
C ASN A 202 32.72 3.97 0.15
N GLY A 203 31.63 4.55 -0.35
CA GLY A 203 30.70 3.84 -1.21
C GLY A 203 29.64 4.71 -1.84
N THR A 204 28.60 4.04 -2.34
CA THR A 204 27.37 4.64 -2.86
C THR A 204 26.16 3.99 -2.23
N CYS A 205 25.10 4.77 -2.01
CA CYS A 205 23.84 4.30 -1.43
C CYS A 205 24.01 3.57 -0.09
N LEU A 206 24.94 4.05 0.75
CA LEU A 206 25.09 3.65 2.15
C LEU A 206 24.03 4.34 3.03
N VAL A 207 22.76 4.23 2.63
CA VAL A 207 21.60 4.80 3.31
C VAL A 207 20.97 3.78 4.23
N ASP A 208 20.51 4.21 5.41
CA ASP A 208 19.82 3.35 6.39
C ASP A 208 20.50 1.98 6.57
N VAL A 209 21.82 2.03 6.80
CA VAL A 209 22.67 0.85 6.97
C VAL A 209 22.15 0.02 8.15
N GLN A 210 21.91 -1.27 7.89
CA GLN A 210 21.39 -2.22 8.87
C GLN A 210 22.52 -3.03 9.53
N SER A 211 23.55 -3.39 8.75
CA SER A 211 24.74 -4.05 9.28
C SER A 211 25.99 -3.73 8.45
N VAL A 212 27.13 -3.81 9.12
CA VAL A 212 28.45 -3.91 8.49
C VAL A 212 29.06 -5.21 9.01
N GLU A 213 29.54 -6.05 8.12
CA GLU A 213 30.04 -7.38 8.45
C GLU A 213 31.45 -7.57 7.90
N PHE A 214 32.31 -8.15 8.74
CA PHE A 214 33.65 -8.58 8.36
C PHE A 214 33.66 -10.11 8.26
N ASP A 215 34.21 -10.63 7.18
CA ASP A 215 34.32 -12.05 6.91
C ASP A 215 35.79 -12.44 6.74
N ASP A 216 36.27 -13.44 7.49
CA ASP A 216 37.65 -13.95 7.40
C ASP A 216 37.80 -15.20 6.50
N GLY A 217 36.76 -15.53 5.73
CA GLY A 217 36.64 -16.74 4.92
C GLY A 217 36.11 -17.96 5.68
N THR A 218 36.10 -17.92 7.01
CA THR A 218 35.61 -19.01 7.88
C THR A 218 34.50 -18.58 8.83
N ASN A 219 34.44 -17.29 9.14
CA ASN A 219 33.54 -16.69 10.10
C ASN A 219 33.16 -15.26 9.66
N THR A 220 31.88 -14.92 9.82
CA THR A 220 31.35 -13.58 9.55
C THR A 220 30.94 -12.93 10.88
N VAL A 221 31.43 -11.73 11.16
CA VAL A 221 31.17 -11.01 12.41
C VAL A 221 30.62 -9.61 12.11
N ALA A 222 29.51 -9.26 12.75
CA ALA A 222 28.95 -7.91 12.69
C ALA A 222 29.86 -6.93 13.43
N ALA A 223 30.08 -5.77 12.81
CA ALA A 223 30.88 -4.68 13.34
C ALA A 223 29.99 -3.54 13.86
N ASP A 224 30.50 -2.85 14.88
CA ASP A 224 29.97 -1.54 15.23
C ASP A 224 30.34 -0.53 14.14
N PHE A 225 29.43 0.38 13.83
CA PHE A 225 29.67 1.40 12.82
C PHE A 225 28.94 2.71 13.13
N THR A 226 29.40 3.78 12.47
CA THR A 226 28.76 5.10 12.47
C THR A 226 28.62 5.57 11.03
N SER A 227 27.39 5.76 10.57
CA SER A 227 27.10 6.32 9.25
C SER A 227 27.42 7.80 9.22
N LEU A 228 28.19 8.24 8.22
CA LEU A 228 28.57 9.65 8.01
C LEU A 228 27.85 10.28 6.81
N GLY A 229 26.99 9.52 6.15
CA GLY A 229 26.21 9.94 5.00
C GLY A 229 25.90 8.75 4.10
N ASN A 230 25.37 9.00 2.90
CA ASN A 230 25.05 7.96 1.93
C ASN A 230 26.24 7.48 1.08
N THR A 231 27.43 8.05 1.31
CA THR A 231 28.68 7.69 0.61
C THR A 231 29.81 7.29 1.53
N GLN A 232 29.62 7.39 2.85
CA GLN A 232 30.67 7.08 3.82
C GLN A 232 30.11 6.62 5.17
N LEU A 233 30.79 5.64 5.77
CA LEU A 233 30.63 5.26 7.17
C LEU A 233 31.99 4.92 7.78
N VAL A 234 32.06 4.87 9.11
CA VAL A 234 33.21 4.34 9.86
C VAL A 234 32.78 3.05 10.53
N ALA A 235 33.53 1.98 10.35
CA ALA A 235 33.31 0.69 11.01
C ALA A 235 34.50 0.36 11.92
N ILE A 236 34.26 -0.38 13.00
CA ILE A 236 35.30 -0.86 13.91
C ILE A 236 35.55 -2.34 13.63
N VAL A 237 36.81 -2.73 13.43
CA VAL A 237 37.17 -4.14 13.22
C VAL A 237 36.73 -4.97 14.43
N PRO A 238 35.83 -5.96 14.28
CA PRO A 238 35.27 -6.68 15.40
C PRO A 238 36.24 -7.74 15.95
N ALA A 239 35.94 -8.23 17.16
CA ALA A 239 36.66 -9.33 17.78
C ALA A 239 36.36 -10.67 17.10
N GLY A 240 37.22 -11.68 17.31
CA GLY A 240 36.93 -13.07 16.92
C GLY A 240 37.11 -13.38 15.43
N LEU A 241 37.82 -12.51 14.71
CA LEU A 241 38.30 -12.77 13.35
C LEU A 241 39.71 -13.35 13.38
N THR A 242 40.00 -14.25 12.44
CA THR A 242 41.31 -14.85 12.25
C THR A 242 42.19 -13.93 11.37
N PRO A 243 43.46 -13.71 11.71
CA PRO A 243 44.38 -12.96 10.85
C PRO A 243 44.51 -13.59 9.45
N GLY A 244 44.39 -12.77 8.40
CA GLY A 244 44.40 -13.23 7.03
C GLY A 244 43.61 -12.35 6.07
N ALA A 245 43.43 -12.84 4.85
CA ALA A 245 42.59 -12.19 3.85
C ALA A 245 41.11 -12.34 4.23
N GLY A 246 40.37 -11.24 4.19
CA GLY A 246 38.95 -11.19 4.48
C GLY A 246 38.22 -10.17 3.60
N THR A 247 36.95 -9.94 3.92
CA THR A 247 36.11 -8.96 3.23
C THR A 247 35.24 -8.16 4.18
N ILE A 248 34.80 -6.99 3.73
CA ILE A 248 33.80 -6.14 4.37
C ILE A 248 32.58 -6.08 3.46
N THR A 249 31.40 -6.26 4.04
CA THR A 249 30.11 -6.08 3.36
C THR A 249 29.22 -5.13 4.16
N VAL A 250 28.46 -4.28 3.48
CA VAL A 250 27.48 -3.38 4.09
C VAL A 250 26.08 -3.78 3.61
N THR A 251 25.15 -3.97 4.53
CA THR A 251 23.76 -4.30 4.21
C THR A 251 22.85 -3.11 4.48
N THR A 252 22.03 -2.75 3.50
CA THR A 252 20.94 -1.77 3.65
C THR A 252 19.60 -2.43 3.29
N CYS A 253 18.52 -1.67 3.29
CA CYS A 253 17.25 -2.14 2.70
C CYS A 253 17.39 -2.57 1.22
N GLY A 254 18.40 -2.07 0.50
CA GLY A 254 18.68 -2.44 -0.90
C GLY A 254 19.31 -3.82 -1.05
N GLY A 255 19.64 -4.48 0.06
CA GLY A 255 20.42 -5.72 0.08
C GLY A 255 21.89 -5.48 0.47
N PRO A 256 22.72 -6.53 0.36
CA PRO A 256 24.15 -6.43 0.65
C PRO A 256 24.88 -5.68 -0.48
N SER A 257 26.01 -5.06 -0.13
CA SER A 257 26.96 -4.51 -1.09
C SER A 257 27.76 -5.60 -1.78
N ASN A 258 28.65 -5.19 -2.70
CA ASN A 258 29.80 -6.03 -3.04
C ASN A 258 30.65 -6.31 -1.80
N ALA A 259 31.28 -7.48 -1.76
CA ALA A 259 32.29 -7.81 -0.77
C ALA A 259 33.60 -7.07 -1.14
N GLN A 260 34.05 -6.18 -0.27
CA GLN A 260 35.28 -5.41 -0.45
C GLN A 260 36.43 -6.06 0.31
N ALA A 261 37.56 -6.31 -0.37
CA ALA A 261 38.72 -6.93 0.26
C ALA A 261 39.26 -6.10 1.45
N PHE A 262 39.60 -6.79 2.55
CA PHE A 262 40.19 -6.24 3.76
C PHE A 262 41.14 -7.27 4.37
N THR A 263 42.30 -6.87 4.91
CA THR A 263 43.23 -7.81 5.57
C THR A 263 43.16 -7.68 7.08
N ILE A 264 42.81 -8.76 7.76
CA ILE A 264 42.81 -8.83 9.23
C ILE A 264 44.24 -9.14 9.66
N THR A 265 44.76 -8.34 10.59
CA THR A 265 46.13 -8.46 11.11
C THR A 265 46.15 -8.85 12.58
#